data_AF-A0A534K7U6-F1
#
_entry.id   AF-A0A534K7U6-F1
#
_cell.length_a   1.000
_cell.length_b   1.000
_cell.length_c   1.000
_cell.angle_alpha   90.00
_cell.angle_beta   90.00
_cell.angle_gamma   90.00
#
_symmetry.space_group_name_H-M   'P 1'
#
loop_
_entity.id
_entity.type
_entity.pdbx_description
1 polymer ?
#
loop_
_entity_poly.entity_id
_entity_poly.type
_entity_poly.pdbx_seq_one_letter_code
_entity_poly.pdbx_strand_id
1 'polypeptide(L)'
;MNRRVRLTDGDVLTKYVFPFWDREWNVALTLLDRFGSPPSILHLPASVEQDHVRIPARLRDQEPVERWKPEQLRHLFHYDPWWVFRGIGGVPDSVKRAVHPTNISKPFTLHKHHWKVHDVAFDPGGRVNAIVAKNEVFLRRDFTAADLDLEATWPKVATPKG
;
A
#
# COMPACT_ATOMS: atom_id res chain seq x y z
N MET A 1 2.06 -0.73 13.13
CA MET A 1 1.36 -1.02 14.39
C MET A 1 0.73 -2.38 14.22
N ASN A 2 0.88 -3.28 15.20
CA ASN A 2 0.39 -4.65 15.08
C ASN A 2 -1.11 -4.64 14.78
N ARG A 3 -1.55 -5.35 13.75
CA ARG A 3 -2.96 -5.48 13.40
C ARG A 3 -3.33 -6.95 13.29
N ARG A 4 -4.51 -7.28 13.81
CA ARG A 4 -5.11 -8.59 13.57
C ARG A 4 -5.93 -8.51 12.28
N VAL A 5 -5.53 -9.30 11.29
CA VAL A 5 -6.22 -9.43 10.01
C VAL A 5 -7.20 -10.59 10.09
N ARG A 6 -8.49 -10.31 9.97
CA ARG A 6 -9.56 -11.30 9.97
C ARG A 6 -9.82 -11.79 8.56
N LEU A 7 -9.61 -13.09 8.37
CA LEU A 7 -9.94 -13.84 7.18
C LEU A 7 -11.26 -14.59 7.39
N THR A 8 -11.75 -15.25 6.35
CA THR A 8 -13.03 -15.99 6.40
C THR A 8 -12.97 -17.26 7.24
N ASP A 9 -11.79 -17.86 7.39
CA ASP A 9 -11.55 -19.12 8.08
C ASP A 9 -10.49 -19.03 9.18
N GLY A 10 -10.09 -17.81 9.57
CA GLY A 10 -9.13 -17.60 10.66
C GLY A 10 -8.65 -16.16 10.80
N ASP A 11 -7.79 -15.92 11.78
CA ASP A 11 -7.15 -14.62 12.03
C ASP A 11 -5.64 -14.73 11.81
N VAL A 12 -5.03 -13.69 11.22
CA VAL A 12 -3.57 -13.56 11.05
C VAL A 12 -3.07 -12.39 11.89
N LEU A 13 -2.07 -12.63 12.74
CA LEU A 13 -1.41 -11.56 13.47
C LEU A 13 -0.28 -10.95 12.62
N THR A 14 -0.33 -9.64 12.41
CA THR A 14 0.65 -8.92 11.58
C THR A 14 1.35 -7.83 12.36
N LYS A 15 2.59 -7.55 12.00
CA LYS A 15 3.32 -6.33 12.38
C LYS A 15 2.82 -5.14 11.55
N TYR A 16 2.61 -5.38 10.25
CA TYR A 16 2.17 -4.39 9.29
C TYR A 16 1.29 -5.01 8.20
N VAL A 17 0.41 -4.18 7.65
CA VAL A 17 -0.50 -4.49 6.54
C VAL A 17 -0.30 -3.39 5.50
N PHE A 18 0.08 -3.78 4.28
CA PHE A 18 0.38 -2.85 3.19
C PHE A 18 -0.59 -3.08 2.03
N PRO A 19 -1.68 -2.31 1.93
CA PRO A 19 -2.53 -2.31 0.76
C PRO A 19 -1.79 -1.64 -0.42
N PHE A 20 -1.92 -2.25 -1.59
CA PHE A 20 -1.47 -1.70 -2.87
C PHE A 20 -2.70 -1.47 -3.75
N TRP A 21 -2.80 -0.29 -4.34
CA TRP A 21 -3.94 0.10 -5.16
C TRP A 21 -3.55 0.51 -6.58
N ASP A 22 -4.49 0.37 -7.52
CA ASP A 22 -4.33 0.77 -8.92
C ASP A 22 -4.61 2.27 -9.13
N ARG A 23 -4.49 2.72 -10.38
CA ARG A 23 -4.77 4.12 -10.75
C ARG A 23 -6.26 4.48 -10.60
N GLU A 24 -7.13 3.48 -10.57
CA GLU A 24 -8.57 3.59 -10.31
C GLU A 24 -8.93 3.60 -8.80
N TRP A 25 -7.91 3.69 -7.93
CA TRP A 25 -8.04 3.78 -6.48
C TRP A 25 -8.61 2.51 -5.81
N ASN A 26 -8.55 1.36 -6.51
CA ASN A 26 -8.99 0.08 -5.96
C ASN A 26 -7.80 -0.68 -5.37
N VAL A 27 -7.94 -1.23 -4.17
CA VAL A 27 -6.92 -2.11 -3.60
C VAL A 27 -6.89 -3.41 -4.39
N ALA A 28 -5.80 -3.62 -5.12
CA ALA A 28 -5.58 -4.80 -5.96
C ALA A 28 -5.00 -5.98 -5.15
N LEU A 29 -4.23 -5.67 -4.10
CA LEU A 29 -3.65 -6.67 -3.20
C LEU A 29 -3.22 -6.05 -1.88
N THR A 30 -2.98 -6.92 -0.91
CA THR A 30 -2.48 -6.56 0.42
C THR A 30 -1.31 -7.45 0.80
N LEU A 31 -0.17 -6.87 1.15
CA LEU A 31 0.96 -7.58 1.74
C LEU A 31 0.84 -7.57 3.27
N LEU A 32 1.05 -8.75 3.86
CA LEU A 32 0.99 -9.01 5.29
C LEU A 32 2.40 -9.31 5.81
N ASP A 33 2.98 -8.43 6.61
CA ASP A 33 4.18 -8.73 7.41
C ASP A 33 3.74 -9.45 8.68
N ARG A 34 3.84 -10.79 8.68
CA ARG A 34 3.26 -11.64 9.71
C ARG A 34 4.17 -11.77 10.93
N PHE A 35 3.56 -11.94 12.11
CA PHE A 35 4.32 -12.20 13.32
C PHE A 35 4.76 -13.68 13.36
N GLY A 36 6.06 -13.94 13.49
CA GLY A 36 6.59 -15.30 13.61
C GLY A 36 6.47 -16.15 12.33
N SER A 37 6.24 -15.55 11.17
CA SER A 37 6.10 -16.26 9.88
C SER A 37 6.58 -15.38 8.72
N PRO A 38 6.97 -15.95 7.57
CA PRO A 38 7.34 -15.18 6.38
C PRO A 38 6.20 -14.26 5.93
N PRO A 39 6.47 -13.12 5.28
CA PRO A 39 5.43 -12.27 4.71
C PRO A 39 4.63 -12.99 3.62
N SER A 40 3.39 -12.57 3.44
CA SER A 40 2.45 -13.18 2.49
C SER A 40 1.58 -12.13 1.82
N ILE A 41 0.97 -12.47 0.69
CA ILE A 41 0.13 -11.58 -0.09
C ILE A 41 -1.28 -12.16 -0.21
N LEU A 42 -2.28 -11.28 -0.23
CA LEU A 42 -3.65 -11.59 -0.59
C LEU A 42 -4.10 -10.67 -1.73
N HIS A 43 -4.65 -11.24 -2.80
CA HIS A 43 -5.14 -10.51 -3.97
C HIS A 43 -6.60 -10.07 -3.82
N LEU A 44 -6.93 -9.49 -2.66
CA LEU A 44 -8.27 -9.02 -2.34
C LEU A 44 -8.19 -7.69 -1.57
N PRO A 45 -9.21 -6.82 -1.71
CA PRO A 45 -9.31 -5.60 -0.94
C PRO A 45 -9.32 -5.87 0.56
N ALA A 46 -8.71 -4.94 1.30
CA ALA A 46 -8.72 -4.94 2.75
C ALA A 46 -9.63 -3.81 3.25
N SER A 47 -10.63 -4.14 4.06
CA SER A 47 -11.41 -3.13 4.78
C SER A 47 -10.83 -2.93 6.18
N VAL A 48 -10.80 -1.68 6.65
CA VAL A 48 -10.38 -1.34 8.01
C VAL A 48 -11.62 -1.19 8.88
N GLU A 49 -11.76 -2.04 9.89
CA GLU A 49 -12.85 -2.05 10.87
C GLU A 49 -12.27 -1.82 12.27
N GLN A 50 -12.33 -0.58 12.77
CA GLN A 50 -11.77 -0.18 14.07
C GLN A 50 -10.30 -0.62 14.23
N ASP A 51 -10.06 -1.68 15.00
CA ASP A 51 -8.73 -2.24 15.32
C ASP A 51 -8.34 -3.45 14.47
N HIS A 52 -9.23 -3.87 13.56
CA HIS A 52 -9.06 -5.03 12.71
C HIS A 52 -9.01 -4.65 11.24
N VAL A 53 -8.28 -5.45 10.46
CA VAL A 53 -8.39 -5.42 9.00
C VAL A 53 -9.14 -6.66 8.58
N ARG A 54 -10.20 -6.52 7.79
CA ARG A 54 -10.91 -7.68 7.24
C ARG A 54 -10.52 -7.84 5.78
N ILE A 55 -10.18 -9.07 5.41
CA ILE A 55 -9.94 -9.44 4.01
C ILE A 55 -10.81 -10.68 3.74
N PRO A 56 -11.70 -10.66 2.73
CA PRO A 56 -12.60 -11.77 2.43
C PRO A 56 -11.88 -12.94 1.73
N ALA A 57 -10.71 -13.33 2.25
CA ALA A 57 -9.89 -14.44 1.77
C ALA A 57 -9.91 -15.60 2.77
N ARG A 58 -9.41 -16.77 2.37
CA ARG A 58 -9.05 -17.88 3.26
C ARG A 58 -7.56 -17.84 3.58
N LEU A 59 -7.16 -18.46 4.70
CA LEU A 59 -5.75 -18.63 5.06
C LEU A 59 -4.93 -19.26 3.92
N ARG A 60 -5.50 -20.25 3.23
CA ARG A 60 -4.87 -20.96 2.11
C ARG A 60 -4.70 -20.11 0.84
N ASP A 61 -5.39 -18.99 0.74
CA ASP A 61 -5.32 -18.09 -0.42
C ASP A 61 -4.10 -17.15 -0.30
N GLN A 62 -3.37 -17.20 0.82
CA GLN A 62 -2.13 -16.47 1.00
C GLN A 62 -1.04 -17.00 0.06
N GLU A 63 -0.47 -16.10 -0.72
CA GLU A 63 0.68 -16.40 -1.54
C GLU A 63 1.98 -15.98 -0.84
N PRO A 64 3.04 -16.80 -0.92
CA PRO A 64 4.36 -16.39 -0.46
C PRO A 64 4.89 -15.23 -1.31
N VAL A 65 5.52 -14.24 -0.68
CA VAL A 65 6.04 -13.03 -1.36
C VAL A 65 7.09 -13.38 -2.43
N GLU A 66 7.76 -14.52 -2.30
CA GLU A 66 8.78 -15.01 -3.21
C GLU A 66 8.22 -15.38 -4.60
N ARG A 67 6.91 -15.62 -4.71
CA ARG A 67 6.25 -15.86 -6.00
C ARG A 67 5.86 -14.58 -6.72
N TRP A 68 6.05 -13.43 -6.08
CA TRP A 68 5.61 -12.16 -6.61
C TRP A 68 6.54 -11.69 -7.74
N LYS A 69 5.93 -11.40 -8.89
CA LYS A 69 6.65 -10.92 -10.07
C LYS A 69 6.72 -9.39 -10.03
N PRO A 70 7.90 -8.77 -10.17
CA PRO A 70 8.06 -7.31 -10.21
C PRO A 70 7.09 -6.58 -11.15
N GLU A 71 6.69 -7.21 -12.25
CA GLU A 71 5.77 -6.65 -13.24
C GLU A 71 4.36 -6.41 -12.67
N GLN A 72 3.92 -7.21 -11.70
CA GLN A 72 2.62 -7.06 -11.04
C GLN A 72 2.52 -5.78 -10.22
N LEU A 73 3.66 -5.20 -9.82
CA LEU A 73 3.74 -3.97 -9.05
C LEU A 73 3.77 -2.71 -9.91
N ARG A 74 4.05 -2.84 -11.22
CA ARG A 74 4.34 -1.71 -12.11
C ARG A 74 3.25 -0.65 -12.10
N HIS A 75 1.99 -1.06 -12.02
CA HIS A 75 0.84 -0.15 -12.07
C HIS A 75 0.23 0.17 -10.71
N LEU A 76 0.84 -0.34 -9.64
CA LEU A 76 0.32 -0.14 -8.28
C LEU A 76 0.99 1.02 -7.55
N PHE A 77 0.29 1.51 -6.54
CA PHE A 77 0.72 2.53 -5.61
C PHE A 77 0.57 1.98 -4.19
N HIS A 78 1.44 2.41 -3.28
CA HIS A 78 1.27 2.18 -1.85
C HIS A 78 1.80 3.38 -1.07
N TYR A 79 1.38 3.47 0.19
CA TYR A 79 1.97 4.38 1.16
C TYR A 79 2.70 3.58 2.21
N ASP A 80 4.00 3.83 2.33
CA ASP A 80 4.84 3.42 3.45
C ASP A 80 5.77 4.59 3.75
N PRO A 81 5.88 5.08 4.99
CA PRO A 81 6.96 5.96 5.39
C PRO A 81 8.31 5.21 5.38
N TRP A 82 8.76 4.80 4.19
CA TRP A 82 10.09 4.39 3.68
C TRP A 82 10.99 3.42 4.48
N TRP A 83 10.87 3.30 5.80
CA TRP A 83 11.66 2.38 6.63
C TRP A 83 10.95 1.06 6.91
N VAL A 84 9.61 0.99 6.83
CA VAL A 84 8.88 -0.18 7.31
C VAL A 84 9.06 -1.36 6.35
N PHE A 85 8.87 -1.16 5.04
CA PHE A 85 8.97 -2.23 4.07
C PHE A 85 10.39 -2.79 3.92
N ARG A 86 11.42 -1.92 3.98
CA ARG A 86 12.83 -2.34 3.87
C ARG A 86 13.26 -3.30 4.99
N GLY A 87 12.66 -3.16 6.16
CA GLY A 87 12.94 -3.98 7.34
C GLY A 87 12.25 -5.35 7.34
N ILE A 88 11.37 -5.64 6.38
CA ILE A 88 10.66 -6.92 6.32
C ILE A 88 11.64 -8.02 5.86
N GLY A 89 11.93 -8.96 6.77
CA GLY A 89 12.70 -10.17 6.46
C GLY A 89 11.92 -11.11 5.55
N GLY A 90 12.61 -11.86 4.70
CA GLY A 90 12.00 -12.83 3.77
C GLY A 90 11.46 -12.23 2.47
N VAL A 91 11.45 -10.90 2.30
CA VAL A 91 11.12 -10.28 1.00
C VAL A 91 12.37 -10.29 0.09
N PRO A 92 12.30 -10.89 -1.11
CA PRO A 92 13.41 -10.88 -2.06
C PRO A 92 13.80 -9.46 -2.49
N ASP A 93 15.08 -9.24 -2.78
CA ASP A 93 15.57 -7.91 -3.19
C ASP A 93 14.98 -7.43 -4.52
N SER A 94 14.64 -8.35 -5.44
CA SER A 94 13.93 -8.03 -6.68
C SER A 94 12.57 -7.38 -6.38
N VAL A 95 11.82 -7.93 -5.43
CA VAL A 95 10.55 -7.39 -4.96
C VAL A 95 10.75 -6.06 -4.26
N LYS A 96 11.73 -5.94 -3.35
CA LYS A 96 12.04 -4.66 -2.67
C LYS A 96 12.34 -3.54 -3.66
N ARG A 97 13.12 -3.82 -4.71
CA ARG A 97 13.39 -2.86 -5.80
C ARG A 97 12.13 -2.48 -6.58
N ALA A 98 11.25 -3.46 -6.85
CA ALA A 98 10.00 -3.23 -7.58
C ALA A 98 8.93 -2.47 -6.77
N VAL A 99 8.91 -2.62 -5.44
CA VAL A 99 8.02 -1.87 -4.55
C VAL A 99 8.42 -0.41 -4.45
N HIS A 100 9.71 -0.10 -4.46
CA HIS A 100 10.21 1.28 -4.33
C HIS A 100 9.49 2.33 -5.22
N PRO A 101 9.36 2.15 -6.55
CA PRO A 101 8.67 3.13 -7.41
C PRO A 101 7.16 3.23 -7.17
N THR A 102 6.55 2.29 -6.44
CA THR A 102 5.12 2.34 -6.10
C THR A 102 4.82 3.23 -4.88
N ASN A 103 5.84 3.67 -4.14
CA ASN A 103 5.67 4.40 -2.89
C ASN A 103 5.34 5.89 -3.13
N ILE A 104 4.18 6.34 -2.63
CA ILE A 104 3.71 7.72 -2.74
C ILE A 104 4.15 8.65 -1.60
N SER A 105 5.01 8.19 -0.68
CA SER A 105 5.47 9.00 0.47
C SER A 105 6.30 10.23 0.09
N LYS A 106 6.76 10.33 -1.16
CA LYS A 106 7.45 11.52 -1.68
C LYS A 106 6.47 12.70 -1.76
N PRO A 107 6.88 13.90 -1.34
CA PRO A 107 6.06 15.09 -1.52
C PRO A 107 5.70 15.34 -2.99
N PHE A 108 4.56 15.99 -3.21
CA PHE A 108 4.09 16.40 -4.53
C PHE A 108 3.68 17.88 -4.51
N THR A 109 3.56 18.49 -5.69
CA THR A 109 3.13 19.89 -5.81
C THR A 109 1.77 19.96 -6.50
N LEU A 110 0.82 20.68 -5.91
CA LEU A 110 -0.48 20.93 -6.51
C LEU A 110 -0.91 22.37 -6.19
N HIS A 111 -1.39 23.10 -7.21
CA HIS A 111 -1.83 24.50 -7.09
C HIS A 111 -0.81 25.41 -6.36
N LYS A 112 0.49 25.27 -6.72
CA LYS A 112 1.62 26.02 -6.11
C LYS A 112 1.91 25.71 -4.64
N HIS A 113 1.26 24.70 -4.05
CA HIS A 113 1.55 24.22 -2.70
C HIS A 113 2.33 22.91 -2.74
N HIS A 114 3.29 22.76 -1.84
CA HIS A 114 4.00 21.50 -1.62
C HIS A 114 3.28 20.69 -0.55
N TRP A 115 2.91 19.45 -0.89
CA TRP A 115 2.15 18.55 -0.03
C TRP A 115 2.98 17.32 0.31
N LYS A 116 3.02 16.96 1.59
CA LYS A 116 3.64 15.73 2.09
C LYS A 116 2.56 14.75 2.52
N VAL A 117 2.56 13.55 1.92
CA VAL A 117 1.64 12.48 2.30
C VAL A 117 1.88 12.05 3.75
N HIS A 118 0.81 12.04 4.52
CA HIS A 118 0.79 11.71 5.93
C HIS A 118 0.06 10.40 6.22
N ASP A 119 -1.00 10.11 5.46
CA ASP A 119 -1.79 8.89 5.62
C ASP A 119 -2.63 8.60 4.36
N VAL A 120 -3.29 7.46 4.33
CA VAL A 120 -4.23 7.06 3.29
C VAL A 120 -5.52 6.57 3.95
N ALA A 121 -6.64 7.18 3.58
CA ALA A 121 -7.96 6.80 4.05
C ALA A 121 -8.58 5.77 3.10
N PHE A 122 -9.17 4.72 3.68
CA PHE A 122 -9.87 3.67 2.94
C PHE A 122 -11.36 3.72 3.26
N ASP A 123 -12.19 3.41 2.28
CA ASP A 123 -13.62 3.19 2.50
C ASP A 123 -13.88 1.78 3.12
N PRO A 124 -15.08 1.51 3.64
CA PRO A 124 -15.43 0.18 4.16
C PRO A 124 -15.39 -0.95 3.12
N GLY A 125 -15.40 -0.62 1.82
CA GLY A 125 -15.29 -1.57 0.71
C GLY A 125 -13.84 -1.92 0.35
N GLY A 126 -12.86 -1.32 1.02
CA GLY A 126 -11.44 -1.53 0.75
C GLY A 126 -10.94 -0.79 -0.49
N ARG A 127 -11.58 0.31 -0.88
CA ARG A 127 -11.03 1.26 -1.86
C ARG A 127 -10.30 2.38 -1.14
N VAL A 128 -9.35 3.01 -1.83
CA VAL A 128 -8.75 4.25 -1.34
C VAL A 128 -9.76 5.36 -1.54
N ASN A 129 -10.15 6.01 -0.43
CA ASN A 129 -11.06 7.14 -0.46
C ASN A 129 -10.30 8.47 -0.59
N ALA A 130 -9.18 8.59 0.11
CA ALA A 130 -8.36 9.80 0.05
C ALA A 130 -6.89 9.58 0.40
N ILE A 131 -6.02 10.39 -0.19
CA ILE A 131 -4.63 10.59 0.25
C ILE A 131 -4.62 11.78 1.18
N VAL A 132 -4.24 11.57 2.44
CA VAL A 132 -4.16 12.61 3.47
C VAL A 132 -2.78 13.23 3.42
N ALA A 133 -2.68 14.52 3.16
CA ALA A 133 -1.41 15.23 3.10
C ALA A 133 -1.44 16.54 3.89
N LYS A 134 -0.24 17.04 4.22
CA LYS A 134 -0.03 18.32 4.88
C LYS A 134 0.93 19.18 4.07
N ASN A 135 0.69 20.49 4.01
CA ASN A 135 1.64 21.42 3.38
C ASN A 135 2.70 21.95 4.36
N GLU A 136 3.55 22.87 3.92
CA GLU A 136 4.64 23.43 4.75
C GLU A 136 4.17 24.16 6.02
N VAL A 137 2.91 24.61 6.07
CA VAL A 137 2.30 25.25 7.25
C VAL A 137 1.38 24.31 8.02
N PHE A 138 1.53 23.00 7.81
CA PHE A 138 0.77 21.92 8.47
C PHE A 138 -0.74 21.92 8.20
N LEU A 139 -1.22 22.65 7.19
CA LEU A 139 -2.61 22.55 6.76
C LEU A 139 -2.84 21.16 6.16
N ARG A 140 -3.79 20.43 6.74
CA ARG A 140 -4.22 19.12 6.27
C ARG A 140 -5.21 19.28 5.11
N ARG A 141 -5.06 18.45 4.08
CA ARG A 141 -6.06 18.23 3.04
C ARG A 141 -6.14 16.74 2.71
N ASP A 142 -7.35 16.29 2.42
CA ASP A 142 -7.65 14.95 1.96
C ASP A 142 -7.91 15.04 0.44
N PHE A 143 -7.10 14.35 -0.35
CA PHE A 143 -7.13 14.38 -1.82
C PHE A 143 -7.80 13.11 -2.36
N THR A 144 -8.80 13.28 -3.21
CA THR A 144 -9.58 12.18 -3.81
C THR A 144 -9.15 11.91 -5.25
N ALA A 145 -9.78 10.92 -5.88
CA ALA A 145 -9.63 10.65 -7.31
C ALA A 145 -10.06 11.83 -8.21
N ALA A 146 -10.88 12.77 -7.72
CA ALA A 146 -11.23 13.98 -8.44
C ALA A 146 -10.14 15.07 -8.37
N ASP A 147 -9.24 14.98 -7.38
CA ASP A 147 -8.18 15.97 -7.16
C ASP A 147 -6.84 15.57 -7.80
N LEU A 148 -6.55 14.27 -7.87
CA LEU A 148 -5.23 13.75 -8.26
C LEU A 148 -5.33 12.68 -9.35
N ASP A 149 -4.60 12.91 -10.43
CA ASP A 149 -4.12 11.83 -11.30
C ASP A 149 -2.87 11.21 -10.67
N LEU A 150 -2.95 9.96 -10.23
CA LEU A 150 -1.89 9.28 -9.50
C LEU A 150 -0.62 9.10 -10.34
N GLU A 151 -0.74 8.83 -11.64
CA GLU A 151 0.42 8.62 -12.52
C GLU A 151 1.10 9.94 -12.85
N ALA A 152 0.33 11.02 -13.02
CA ALA A 152 0.89 12.36 -13.20
C ALA A 152 1.53 12.89 -11.91
N THR A 153 0.95 12.59 -10.75
CA THR A 153 1.41 13.08 -9.44
C THR A 153 2.66 12.35 -8.97
N TRP A 154 2.70 11.02 -9.11
CA TRP A 154 3.86 10.19 -8.78
C TRP A 154 4.32 9.41 -10.03
N PRO A 155 5.02 10.09 -10.95
CA PRO A 155 5.52 9.45 -12.15
C PRO A 155 6.51 8.36 -11.78
N LYS A 156 6.24 7.14 -12.26
CA LYS A 156 7.12 6.00 -12.06
C LYS A 156 8.30 6.17 -12.99
N VAL A 157 9.51 6.21 -12.42
CA VAL A 157 10.75 6.31 -13.21
C VAL A 157 10.75 5.14 -14.20
N ALA A 158 10.82 5.45 -15.49
CA ALA A 158 10.97 4.42 -16.52
C ALA A 158 12.23 3.61 -16.17
N THR A 159 12.07 2.30 -15.97
CA THR A 159 13.22 1.39 -15.86
C THR A 159 14.13 1.66 -17.06
N PRO A 160 15.44 1.91 -16.87
CA PRO A 160 16.35 1.99 -18.00
C PRO A 160 16.16 0.73 -18.86
N LYS A 161 16.00 0.90 -20.18
CA LYS A 161 16.13 -0.23 -21.10
C LYS A 161 17.56 -0.74 -20.91
N GLY A 162 17.69 -1.92 -20.33
CA GLY A 162 18.95 -2.67 -20.34
C GLY A 162 19.33 -3.05 -21.77
#